data_AF-A0A9P5XUV9-F1
#
_entry.id   AF-A0A9P5XUV9-F1
#
_cell.length_a   1.000
_cell.length_b   1.000
_cell.length_c   1.000
_cell.angle_alpha   90.00
_cell.angle_beta   90.00
_cell.angle_gamma   90.00
#
_symmetry.space_group_name_H-M   'P 1'
#
loop_
_entity.id
_entity.type
_entity.pdbx_description
1 polymer ?
#
loop_
_entity_poly.entity_id
_entity_poly.type
_entity_poly.pdbx_seq_one_letter_code
_entity_poly.pdbx_strand_id
1 'polypeptide(L)'
;MLDGFGFCWIEASGEAEVELAEMSKLGMIDAIMMEDSDTIIFGVTTILRLDLTFAMTGQVRKYEVSNIMNLGFDKAGLVIIALLVGGDYLIGLSTAGCGIETALKLAHAGLGIWLIEAIEHQTNLDTWGDNICDELHKSSLKCQQDFANSIPADFPDINIVNLYLNPAVHQHDIHQPAVSGNSSSISLLAIFAEENFVWGDMAGILEHFTNDILPGLVM
;
A
#
# COMPACT_ATOMS: atom_id res chain seq x y z
N MET A 1 -2.09 19.62 -15.92
CA MET A 1 -2.98 20.00 -14.79
C MET A 1 -2.20 20.24 -13.50
N LEU A 2 -1.42 19.26 -13.01
CA LEU A 2 -0.64 19.38 -11.76
C LEU A 2 0.28 20.61 -11.74
N ASP A 3 1.06 20.82 -12.80
CA ASP A 3 1.93 22.01 -12.92
C ASP A 3 1.14 23.33 -12.93
N GLY A 4 -0.10 23.31 -13.46
CA GLY A 4 -0.99 24.47 -13.46
C GLY A 4 -1.45 24.85 -12.06
N PHE A 5 -1.70 23.87 -11.19
CA PHE A 5 -1.98 24.10 -9.77
C PHE A 5 -0.70 24.36 -8.96
N GLY A 6 0.48 24.11 -9.53
CA GLY A 6 1.76 24.20 -8.82
C GLY A 6 2.03 23.01 -7.88
N PHE A 7 1.29 21.91 -8.05
CA PHE A 7 1.50 20.70 -7.27
C PHE A 7 2.76 19.97 -7.71
N CYS A 8 3.53 19.48 -6.73
CA CYS A 8 4.64 18.59 -6.99
C CYS A 8 4.12 17.22 -7.39
N TRP A 9 4.85 16.57 -8.29
CA TRP A 9 4.61 15.20 -8.68
C TRP A 9 5.95 14.49 -8.85
N ILE A 10 5.93 13.19 -8.63
CA ILE A 10 7.09 12.30 -8.71
C ILE A 10 6.61 11.05 -9.47
N GLU A 11 7.45 10.57 -10.38
CA GLU A 11 7.25 9.27 -11.02
C GLU A 11 7.98 8.21 -10.19
N ALA A 12 7.27 7.20 -9.71
CA ALA A 12 7.86 6.13 -8.90
C ALA A 12 8.74 5.21 -9.76
N SER A 13 9.79 4.62 -9.18
CA SER A 13 10.63 3.66 -9.91
C SER A 13 9.94 2.33 -10.18
N GLY A 14 8.92 2.02 -9.39
CA GLY A 14 8.07 0.85 -9.48
C GLY A 14 6.65 1.21 -9.07
N GLU A 15 6.22 0.71 -7.92
CA GLU A 15 4.87 1.00 -7.42
C GLU A 15 4.83 2.28 -6.60
N ALA A 16 3.83 3.12 -6.90
CA ALA A 16 3.67 4.41 -6.24
C ALA A 16 3.50 4.25 -4.72
N GLU A 17 2.83 3.20 -4.26
CA GLU A 17 2.63 2.92 -2.85
C GLU A 17 3.91 2.59 -2.09
N VAL A 18 4.83 1.86 -2.71
CA VAL A 18 6.16 1.59 -2.17
C VAL A 18 6.93 2.89 -1.97
N GLU A 19 6.93 3.73 -3.01
CA GLU A 19 7.63 5.01 -2.99
C GLU A 19 7.05 5.94 -1.90
N LEU A 20 5.73 6.03 -1.82
CA LEU A 20 5.05 6.81 -0.78
C LEU A 20 5.33 6.28 0.63
N ALA A 21 5.37 4.95 0.80
CA ALA A 21 5.74 4.35 2.08
C ALA A 21 7.19 4.68 2.48
N GLU A 22 8.12 4.69 1.53
CA GLU A 22 9.50 5.12 1.76
C GLU A 22 9.58 6.60 2.15
N MET A 23 8.90 7.47 1.41
CA MET A 23 8.79 8.90 1.73
C MET A 23 8.21 9.13 3.13
N SER A 24 7.21 8.33 3.53
CA SER A 24 6.62 8.38 4.87
C SER A 24 7.64 7.97 5.95
N LYS A 25 8.41 6.90 5.73
CA LYS A 25 9.47 6.46 6.66
C LYS A 25 10.60 7.48 6.80
N LEU A 26 10.96 8.15 5.70
CA LEU A 26 11.96 9.21 5.67
C LEU A 26 11.45 10.55 6.24
N GLY A 27 10.17 10.63 6.61
CA GLY A 27 9.56 11.85 7.15
C GLY A 27 9.41 12.97 6.12
N MET A 28 9.38 12.63 4.82
CA MET A 28 9.14 13.61 3.75
C MET A 28 7.67 13.97 3.60
N ILE A 29 6.77 13.05 4.00
CA ILE A 29 5.33 13.24 4.03
C ILE A 29 4.76 12.77 5.37
N ASP A 30 3.75 13.49 5.88
CA ASP A 30 3.15 13.21 7.18
C ASP A 30 2.10 12.09 7.12
N ALA A 31 1.43 11.93 5.98
CA ALA A 31 0.42 10.91 5.76
C ALA A 31 0.24 10.59 4.27
N ILE A 32 -0.21 9.37 3.97
CA ILE A 32 -0.59 8.94 2.62
C ILE A 32 -2.11 8.89 2.53
N MET A 33 -2.70 9.42 1.46
CA MET A 33 -4.12 9.25 1.17
C MET A 33 -4.30 8.15 0.12
N MET A 34 -4.97 7.05 0.51
CA MET A 34 -5.19 5.90 -0.37
C MET A 34 -6.42 5.10 0.06
N GLU A 35 -6.91 4.24 -0.84
CA GLU A 35 -8.05 3.36 -0.57
C GLU A 35 -7.64 2.04 0.07
N ASP A 36 -6.53 1.48 -0.42
CA ASP A 36 -6.03 0.17 -0.01
C ASP A 36 -5.08 0.24 1.19
N SER A 37 -4.63 -0.91 1.68
CA SER A 37 -3.85 -1.03 2.92
C SER A 37 -2.48 -1.68 2.72
N ASP A 38 -2.09 -1.93 1.49
CA ASP A 38 -0.88 -2.69 1.15
C ASP A 38 0.41 -1.93 1.50
N THR A 39 0.35 -0.59 1.49
CA THR A 39 1.41 0.30 2.02
C THR A 39 1.83 0.00 3.45
N ILE A 40 0.99 -0.64 4.27
CA ILE A 40 1.33 -1.02 5.64
C ILE A 40 2.50 -2.01 5.62
N ILE A 41 2.53 -2.95 4.67
CA ILE A 41 3.63 -3.92 4.50
C ILE A 41 4.94 -3.18 4.18
N PHE A 42 4.86 -2.09 3.43
CA PHE A 42 6.03 -1.28 3.03
C PHE A 42 6.49 -0.29 4.10
N GLY A 43 5.72 -0.15 5.18
CA GLY A 43 6.11 0.56 6.40
C GLY A 43 5.66 2.02 6.47
N VAL A 44 4.54 2.37 5.83
CA VAL A 44 3.89 3.67 6.06
C VAL A 44 3.57 3.87 7.55
N THR A 45 3.58 5.13 8.00
CA THR A 45 3.26 5.47 9.40
C THR A 45 1.79 5.85 9.60
N THR A 46 1.23 6.65 8.68
CA THR A 46 -0.14 7.17 8.74
C THR A 46 -0.84 7.07 7.39
N ILE A 47 -2.05 6.49 7.39
CA ILE A 47 -2.92 6.38 6.21
C ILE A 47 -4.20 7.22 6.45
N LEU A 48 -4.59 7.97 5.43
CA LEU A 48 -5.87 8.66 5.34
C LEU A 48 -6.73 7.98 4.29
N ARG A 49 -7.89 7.46 4.68
CA ARG A 49 -8.86 6.87 3.76
C ARG A 49 -10.05 7.78 3.57
N LEU A 50 -10.38 8.06 2.31
CA LEU A 50 -11.62 8.74 1.97
C LEU A 50 -12.78 7.76 2.15
N ASP A 51 -13.76 8.16 2.94
CA ASP A 51 -15.04 7.46 2.95
C ASP A 51 -16.01 8.25 2.06
N LEU A 52 -16.45 7.62 0.97
CA LEU A 52 -17.37 8.22 0.01
C LEU A 52 -18.71 8.62 0.65
N THR A 53 -19.11 8.00 1.77
CA THR A 53 -20.30 8.41 2.53
C THR A 53 -20.15 9.78 3.18
N PHE A 54 -18.90 10.24 3.37
CA PHE A 54 -18.55 11.55 3.93
C PHE A 54 -17.85 12.46 2.90
N ALA A 55 -17.86 12.12 1.61
CA ALA A 55 -17.16 12.89 0.58
C ALA A 55 -17.62 14.37 0.56
N MET A 56 -18.91 14.63 0.81
CA MET A 56 -19.45 15.99 0.85
C MET A 56 -19.11 16.77 2.13
N THR A 57 -18.65 16.10 3.19
CA THR A 57 -18.26 16.73 4.47
C THR A 57 -16.75 16.89 4.61
N GLY A 58 -15.96 16.36 3.67
CA GLY A 58 -14.49 16.43 3.70
C GLY A 58 -13.85 15.61 4.82
N GLN A 59 -14.58 14.68 5.44
CA GLN A 59 -14.04 13.85 6.50
C GLN A 59 -13.24 12.67 5.93
N VAL A 60 -12.10 12.37 6.56
CA VAL A 60 -11.25 11.23 6.24
C VAL A 60 -11.08 10.35 7.48
N ARG A 61 -10.94 9.04 7.28
CA ARG A 61 -10.53 8.13 8.35
C ARG A 61 -9.02 8.11 8.44
N LYS A 62 -8.50 8.37 9.63
CA LYS A 62 -7.07 8.26 9.93
C LYS A 62 -6.76 6.90 10.54
N TYR A 63 -5.77 6.21 10.00
CA TYR A 63 -5.20 4.99 10.54
C TYR A 63 -3.73 5.23 10.87
N GLU A 64 -3.36 4.99 12.12
CA GLU A 64 -1.96 5.00 12.55
C GLU A 64 -1.47 3.56 12.59
N VAL A 65 -0.42 3.27 11.81
CA VAL A 65 0.10 1.90 11.67
C VAL A 65 0.64 1.37 12.98
N SER A 66 1.13 2.23 13.88
CA SER A 66 1.51 1.85 15.25
C SER A 66 0.39 1.08 15.99
N ASN A 67 -0.87 1.45 15.78
CA ASN A 67 -2.01 0.76 16.40
C ASN A 67 -2.23 -0.64 15.82
N ILE A 68 -1.86 -0.86 14.56
CA ILE A 68 -1.92 -2.17 13.89
C ILE A 68 -0.75 -3.04 14.36
N MET A 69 0.45 -2.47 14.46
CA MET A 69 1.62 -3.18 15.00
C MET A 69 1.40 -3.62 16.46
N ASN A 70 0.64 -2.84 17.24
CA ASN A 70 0.23 -3.19 18.61
C ASN A 70 -0.69 -4.43 18.68
N LEU A 71 -1.26 -4.89 17.57
CA LEU A 71 -2.00 -6.16 17.48
C LEU A 71 -1.05 -7.38 17.35
N GLY A 72 0.26 -7.16 17.36
CA GLY A 72 1.28 -8.22 17.31
C GLY A 72 1.65 -8.65 15.89
N PHE A 73 1.38 -7.83 14.88
CA PHE A 73 1.82 -8.06 13.51
C PHE A 73 3.03 -7.18 13.20
N ASP A 74 4.12 -7.78 12.78
CA ASP A 74 5.26 -7.10 12.19
C ASP A 74 5.24 -7.22 10.66
N LYS A 75 6.24 -6.65 9.97
CA LYS A 75 6.33 -6.74 8.50
C LYS A 75 6.28 -8.20 8.03
N ALA A 76 6.96 -9.10 8.74
CA ALA A 76 6.99 -10.52 8.41
C ALA A 76 5.59 -11.16 8.51
N GLY A 77 4.85 -10.82 9.57
CA GLY A 77 3.47 -11.22 9.79
C GLY A 77 2.53 -10.73 8.69
N LEU A 78 2.67 -9.48 8.25
CA LEU A 78 1.84 -8.95 7.17
C LEU A 78 2.17 -9.59 5.81
N VAL A 79 3.45 -9.83 5.51
CA VAL A 79 3.87 -10.56 4.30
C VAL A 79 3.27 -11.95 4.27
N ILE A 80 3.33 -12.70 5.37
CA ILE A 80 2.76 -14.06 5.37
C ILE A 80 1.23 -14.04 5.23
N ILE A 81 0.54 -13.02 5.77
CA ILE A 81 -0.89 -12.85 5.54
C ILE A 81 -1.18 -12.61 4.06
N ALA A 82 -0.45 -11.71 3.40
CA ALA A 82 -0.61 -11.44 1.97
C ALA A 82 -0.33 -12.70 1.13
N LEU A 83 0.68 -13.50 1.49
CA LEU A 83 0.99 -14.74 0.79
C LEU A 83 -0.10 -15.81 0.97
N LEU A 84 -0.67 -15.93 2.17
CA LEU A 84 -1.64 -16.96 2.50
C LEU A 84 -3.06 -16.64 2.05
N VAL A 85 -3.49 -15.39 2.22
CA VAL A 85 -4.86 -14.95 1.86
C VAL A 85 -4.93 -14.52 0.40
N GLY A 86 -3.84 -13.97 -0.12
CA GLY A 86 -3.77 -13.30 -1.40
C GLY A 86 -3.56 -11.80 -1.25
N GLY A 87 -2.88 -11.22 -2.23
CA GLY A 87 -2.62 -9.79 -2.38
C GLY A 87 -2.38 -9.49 -3.86
N ASP A 88 -1.81 -8.34 -4.18
CA ASP A 88 -1.70 -7.90 -5.58
C ASP A 88 -0.79 -8.78 -6.44
N TYR A 89 0.24 -9.38 -5.83
CA TYR A 89 1.19 -10.24 -6.54
C TYR A 89 0.75 -11.71 -6.63
N LEU A 90 -0.24 -12.13 -5.85
CA LEU A 90 -0.68 -13.53 -5.82
C LEU A 90 -2.10 -13.73 -5.30
N ILE A 91 -2.79 -14.72 -5.84
CA ILE A 91 -4.14 -15.13 -5.39
C ILE A 91 -4.13 -15.72 -3.97
N GLY A 92 -2.96 -16.22 -3.52
CA GLY A 92 -2.79 -16.87 -2.22
C GLY A 92 -3.45 -18.25 -2.14
N LEU A 93 -3.70 -18.71 -0.91
CA LEU A 93 -4.24 -20.02 -0.58
C LEU A 93 -5.68 -19.97 -0.04
N SER A 94 -6.38 -18.84 -0.22
CA SER A 94 -7.79 -18.68 0.21
C SER A 94 -8.71 -19.75 -0.41
N THR A 95 -8.50 -20.09 -1.69
CA THR A 95 -9.28 -21.13 -2.39
C THR A 95 -8.99 -22.55 -1.88
N ALA A 96 -7.86 -22.74 -1.21
CA ALA A 96 -7.44 -23.98 -0.57
C ALA A 96 -7.89 -24.08 0.90
N GLY A 97 -8.68 -23.12 1.39
CA GLY A 97 -9.22 -23.10 2.76
C GLY A 97 -8.45 -22.20 3.74
N CYS A 98 -7.42 -21.48 3.30
CA CYS A 98 -6.70 -20.53 4.15
C CYS A 98 -7.39 -19.16 4.19
N GLY A 99 -8.42 -19.04 5.03
CA GLY A 99 -9.04 -17.74 5.31
C GLY A 99 -8.15 -16.84 6.18
N ILE A 100 -8.57 -15.57 6.30
CA ILE A 100 -7.87 -14.54 7.09
C ILE A 100 -7.62 -14.97 8.55
N GLU A 101 -8.56 -15.68 9.19
CA GLU A 101 -8.37 -16.15 10.57
C GLU A 101 -7.20 -17.13 10.72
N THR A 102 -7.02 -18.02 9.74
CA THR A 102 -5.90 -18.98 9.74
C THR A 102 -4.59 -18.25 9.48
N ALA A 103 -4.58 -17.33 8.52
CA ALA A 103 -3.41 -16.52 8.19
C ALA A 103 -2.93 -15.66 9.37
N LEU A 104 -3.85 -15.01 10.09
CA LEU A 104 -3.52 -14.22 11.29
C LEU A 104 -2.87 -15.10 12.37
N LYS A 105 -3.40 -16.29 12.60
CA LYS A 105 -2.85 -17.22 13.59
C LYS A 105 -1.45 -17.72 13.20
N LEU A 106 -1.25 -18.03 11.91
CA LEU A 106 0.06 -18.41 11.39
C LEU A 106 1.08 -17.28 11.46
N ALA A 107 0.64 -16.04 11.19
CA ALA A 107 1.46 -14.85 11.39
C ALA A 107 1.87 -14.69 12.86
N HIS A 108 0.92 -14.82 13.80
CA HIS A 108 1.21 -14.78 15.25
C HIS A 108 2.09 -15.93 15.72
N ALA A 109 2.04 -17.10 15.06
CA ALA A 109 2.92 -18.23 15.33
C ALA A 109 4.37 -18.01 14.84
N GLY A 110 4.65 -16.89 14.16
CA GLY A 110 5.99 -16.56 13.71
C GLY A 110 6.38 -17.19 12.36
N LEU A 111 5.42 -17.71 11.60
CA LEU A 111 5.67 -18.32 10.29
C LEU A 111 6.35 -17.34 9.32
N GLY A 112 5.98 -16.06 9.36
CA GLY A 112 6.61 -15.02 8.54
C GLY A 112 8.08 -14.78 8.90
N ILE A 113 8.42 -14.78 10.20
CA ILE A 113 9.81 -14.63 10.67
C ILE A 113 10.63 -15.82 10.17
N TRP A 114 10.11 -17.03 10.36
CA TRP A 114 10.77 -18.24 9.88
C TRP A 114 11.01 -18.22 8.36
N LEU A 115 10.05 -17.74 7.56
CA LEU A 115 10.22 -17.59 6.11
C LEU A 115 11.39 -16.68 5.75
N ILE A 116 11.45 -15.51 6.37
CA ILE A 116 12.48 -14.52 6.08
C ILE A 116 13.84 -15.09 6.47
N GLU A 117 13.96 -15.66 7.68
CA GLU A 117 15.19 -16.32 8.12
C GLU A 117 15.58 -17.46 7.17
N ALA A 118 14.63 -18.26 6.70
CA ALA A 118 14.88 -19.36 5.79
C ALA A 118 15.43 -18.90 4.44
N ILE A 119 14.90 -17.80 3.90
CA ILE A 119 15.37 -17.16 2.66
C ILE A 119 16.78 -16.57 2.86
N GLU A 120 17.00 -15.82 3.94
CA GLU A 120 18.30 -15.21 4.26
C GLU A 120 19.41 -16.26 4.39
N HIS A 121 19.11 -17.40 5.00
CA HIS A 121 20.05 -18.50 5.20
C HIS A 121 20.10 -19.51 4.03
N GLN A 122 19.36 -19.27 2.94
CA GLN A 122 19.27 -20.17 1.78
C GLN A 122 18.93 -21.62 2.16
N THR A 123 18.08 -21.77 3.18
CA THR A 123 17.61 -23.08 3.61
C THR A 123 16.60 -23.64 2.62
N ASN A 124 16.50 -24.96 2.56
CA ASN A 124 15.54 -25.61 1.69
C ASN A 124 14.11 -25.38 2.21
N LEU A 125 13.25 -24.78 1.38
CA LEU A 125 11.84 -24.55 1.66
C LEU A 125 10.96 -25.78 1.39
N ASP A 126 11.52 -26.91 0.95
CA ASP A 126 10.77 -28.15 0.70
C ASP A 126 10.00 -28.64 1.94
N THR A 127 10.40 -28.25 3.16
CA THR A 127 9.71 -28.59 4.43
C THR A 127 8.74 -27.50 4.90
N TRP A 128 8.43 -26.51 4.04
CA TRP A 128 7.55 -25.38 4.39
C TRP A 128 6.15 -25.85 4.82
N GLY A 129 5.54 -26.77 4.07
CA GLY A 129 4.23 -27.35 4.40
C GLY A 129 4.23 -28.11 5.73
N ASP A 130 5.30 -28.84 6.04
CA ASP A 130 5.47 -29.54 7.31
C ASP A 130 5.54 -28.56 8.48
N ASN A 131 6.30 -27.47 8.32
CA ASN A 131 6.43 -26.40 9.31
C ASN A 131 5.10 -25.65 9.55
N ILE A 132 4.29 -25.43 8.51
CA ILE A 132 2.93 -24.90 8.67
C ILE A 132 2.09 -25.84 9.54
N CYS A 133 2.16 -27.14 9.27
CA CYS A 133 1.38 -28.13 10.00
C CYS A 133 1.84 -28.25 11.46
N ASP A 134 3.14 -28.15 11.71
CA ASP A 134 3.72 -28.10 13.05
C ASP A 134 3.30 -26.83 13.80
N GLU A 135 3.34 -25.66 13.17
CA GLU A 135 2.92 -24.40 13.80
C GLU A 135 1.41 -24.34 14.08
N LEU A 136 0.58 -24.89 13.17
CA LEU A 136 -0.86 -25.06 13.43
C LEU A 136 -1.11 -25.99 14.61
N HIS A 137 -0.40 -27.12 14.68
CA HIS A 137 -0.52 -28.06 15.81
C HIS A 137 -0.07 -27.44 17.13
N LYS A 138 1.06 -26.72 17.17
CA LYS A 138 1.56 -26.01 18.36
C LYS A 138 0.56 -24.96 18.84
N SER A 139 -0.12 -24.29 17.90
CA SER A 139 -1.14 -23.28 18.17
C SER A 139 -2.51 -23.86 18.59
N SER A 140 -2.58 -25.17 18.86
CA SER A 140 -3.84 -25.89 19.18
C SER A 140 -4.92 -25.77 18.11
N LEU A 141 -4.52 -25.47 16.88
CA LEU A 141 -5.40 -25.49 15.71
C LEU A 141 -5.34 -26.88 15.12
N LYS A 142 -6.47 -27.33 14.57
CA LYS A 142 -6.40 -28.53 13.73
C LYS A 142 -5.54 -28.16 12.53
N CYS A 143 -4.38 -28.80 12.36
CA CYS A 143 -3.79 -28.85 11.04
C CYS A 143 -4.84 -29.51 10.15
N GLN A 144 -5.41 -28.74 9.23
CA GLN A 144 -6.17 -29.33 8.16
C GLN A 144 -5.11 -29.97 7.28
N GLN A 145 -4.85 -31.27 7.47
CA GLN A 145 -3.87 -31.98 6.65
C GLN A 145 -4.18 -31.79 5.16
N ASP A 146 -5.46 -31.67 4.82
CA ASP A 146 -5.95 -31.30 3.49
C ASP A 146 -5.49 -29.90 3.04
N PHE A 147 -5.38 -28.94 3.95
CA PHE A 147 -4.79 -27.63 3.69
C PHE A 147 -3.27 -27.76 3.44
N ALA A 148 -2.53 -28.41 4.35
CA ALA A 148 -1.08 -28.61 4.18
C ALA A 148 -0.75 -29.35 2.87
N ASN A 149 -1.55 -30.37 2.51
CA ASN A 149 -1.40 -31.13 1.27
C ASN A 149 -1.85 -30.37 0.01
N SER A 150 -2.62 -29.29 0.15
CA SER A 150 -3.05 -28.46 -0.98
C SER A 150 -2.11 -27.28 -1.25
N ILE A 151 -1.10 -27.07 -0.39
CA ILE A 151 -0.03 -26.11 -0.64
C ILE A 151 0.84 -26.63 -1.80
N PRO A 152 1.03 -25.83 -2.88
CA PRO A 152 1.93 -26.20 -3.97
C PRO A 152 3.38 -26.40 -3.48
N ALA A 153 4.11 -27.34 -4.08
CA ALA A 153 5.49 -27.64 -3.68
C ALA A 153 6.46 -26.47 -3.96
N ASP A 154 6.11 -25.58 -4.89
CA ASP A 154 6.84 -24.37 -5.24
C ASP A 154 6.40 -23.14 -4.42
N PHE A 155 5.47 -23.30 -3.48
CA PHE A 155 5.02 -22.21 -2.62
C PHE A 155 5.89 -22.08 -1.35
N PRO A 156 6.24 -20.85 -0.93
CA PRO A 156 6.00 -19.57 -1.61
C PRO A 156 7.02 -19.30 -2.73
N ASP A 157 6.59 -18.64 -3.81
CA ASP A 157 7.52 -18.14 -4.83
C ASP A 157 8.37 -17.03 -4.22
N ILE A 158 9.67 -17.30 -4.07
CA ILE A 158 10.65 -16.38 -3.46
C ILE A 158 10.72 -15.05 -4.23
N ASN A 159 10.46 -15.04 -5.54
CA ASN A 159 10.41 -13.79 -6.30
C ASN A 159 9.26 -12.90 -5.85
N ILE A 160 8.09 -13.50 -5.57
CA ILE A 160 6.92 -12.79 -5.02
C ILE A 160 7.21 -12.30 -3.60
N VAL A 161 7.85 -13.13 -2.77
CA VAL A 161 8.26 -12.69 -1.42
C VAL A 161 9.18 -11.47 -1.50
N ASN A 162 10.12 -11.48 -2.46
CA ASN A 162 11.03 -10.36 -2.68
C ASN A 162 10.35 -9.07 -3.14
N LEU A 163 9.21 -9.14 -3.84
CA LEU A 163 8.43 -7.94 -4.15
C LEU A 163 7.97 -7.20 -2.88
N TYR A 164 7.64 -7.93 -1.80
CA TYR A 164 7.29 -7.31 -0.53
C TYR A 164 8.51 -6.91 0.33
N LEU A 165 9.54 -7.76 0.35
CA LEU A 165 10.70 -7.56 1.23
C LEU A 165 11.65 -6.49 0.69
N ASN A 166 11.90 -6.53 -0.63
CA ASN A 166 12.89 -5.73 -1.34
C ASN A 166 12.24 -5.04 -2.56
N PRO A 167 11.20 -4.21 -2.37
CA PRO A 167 10.50 -3.58 -3.49
C PRO A 167 11.40 -2.58 -4.21
N ALA A 168 11.11 -2.33 -5.48
CA ALA A 168 11.82 -1.32 -6.27
C ALA A 168 11.47 0.09 -5.79
N VAL A 169 12.47 0.79 -5.23
CA VAL A 169 12.36 2.17 -4.73
C VAL A 169 13.59 2.97 -5.12
N HIS A 170 13.44 4.29 -5.26
CA HIS A 170 14.59 5.17 -5.46
C HIS A 170 15.52 5.13 -4.24
N GLN A 171 16.74 4.64 -4.43
CA GLN A 171 17.66 4.45 -3.31
C GLN A 171 18.28 5.78 -2.83
N HIS A 172 18.56 6.72 -3.73
CA HIS A 172 19.35 7.93 -3.44
C HIS A 172 18.79 9.25 -4.01
N ASP A 173 17.67 9.21 -4.74
CA ASP A 173 17.13 10.36 -5.50
C ASP A 173 15.64 10.62 -5.21
N ILE A 174 15.12 10.22 -4.04
CA ILE A 174 13.83 10.75 -3.59
C ILE A 174 14.06 12.22 -3.24
N HIS A 175 13.98 13.07 -4.25
CA HIS A 175 13.97 14.51 -4.06
C HIS A 175 12.78 14.80 -3.14
N GLN A 176 13.05 15.44 -1.99
CA GLN A 176 11.99 15.97 -1.16
C GLN A 176 11.08 16.78 -2.09
N PRO A 177 9.78 16.43 -2.21
CA PRO A 177 8.86 17.25 -2.96
C PRO A 177 8.94 18.63 -2.33
N ALA A 178 9.11 19.67 -3.16
CA ALA A 178 9.22 21.03 -2.67
C ALA A 178 7.95 21.32 -1.85
N VAL A 179 8.07 21.32 -0.52
CA VAL A 179 6.96 21.52 0.42
C VAL A 179 6.29 22.88 0.18
N SER A 180 7.04 23.81 -0.42
CA SER A 180 6.51 25.02 -1.05
C SER A 180 6.06 24.68 -2.47
N GLY A 181 4.76 24.45 -2.67
CA GLY A 181 4.21 24.33 -4.02
C GLY A 181 4.68 25.48 -4.91
N ASN A 182 4.91 25.19 -6.19
CA ASN A 182 5.20 26.25 -7.15
C ASN A 182 4.01 27.21 -7.21
N SER A 183 4.25 28.48 -7.59
CA SER A 183 3.14 29.42 -7.81
C SER A 183 2.18 28.85 -8.85
N SER A 184 0.91 28.68 -8.51
CA SER A 184 -0.12 28.22 -9.44
C SER A 184 -0.21 29.16 -10.65
N SER A 185 -0.40 28.59 -11.84
CA SER A 185 -0.48 29.32 -13.10
C SER A 185 -1.91 29.31 -13.65
N ILE A 186 -2.61 30.43 -13.45
CA ILE A 186 -3.97 30.63 -13.97
C ILE A 186 -3.99 30.46 -15.49
N SER A 187 -2.97 30.93 -16.21
CA SER A 187 -2.88 30.78 -17.66
C SER A 187 -2.77 29.31 -18.09
N LEU A 188 -1.96 28.49 -17.39
CA LEU A 188 -1.87 27.06 -17.70
C LEU A 188 -3.17 26.33 -17.37
N LEU A 189 -3.83 26.69 -16.26
CA LEU A 189 -5.13 26.13 -15.91
C LEU A 189 -6.19 26.50 -16.96
N ALA A 190 -6.18 27.74 -17.47
CA ALA A 190 -7.15 28.21 -18.46
C ALA A 190 -6.99 27.49 -19.80
N ILE A 191 -5.75 27.33 -20.27
CA ILE A 191 -5.45 26.53 -21.47
C ILE A 191 -5.91 25.09 -21.28
N PHE A 192 -5.56 24.46 -20.15
CA PHE A 192 -5.98 23.10 -19.86
C PHE A 192 -7.51 22.96 -19.85
N ALA A 193 -8.22 23.92 -19.25
CA ALA A 193 -9.67 23.92 -19.20
C ALA A 193 -10.32 24.09 -20.58
N GLU A 194 -9.81 24.99 -21.42
CA GLU A 194 -10.30 25.19 -22.79
C GLU A 194 -10.12 23.93 -23.66
N GLU A 195 -9.00 23.23 -23.49
CA GLU A 195 -8.69 22.03 -24.26
C GLU A 195 -9.45 20.78 -23.79
N ASN A 196 -9.77 20.69 -22.49
CA ASN A 196 -10.24 19.43 -21.88
C ASN A 196 -11.68 19.52 -21.35
N PHE A 197 -12.24 20.71 -21.12
CA PHE A 197 -13.57 20.88 -20.57
C PHE A 197 -14.51 21.58 -21.54
N VAL A 198 -15.78 21.16 -21.52
CA VAL A 198 -16.86 21.77 -22.33
C VAL A 198 -17.45 22.96 -21.55
N TRP A 199 -16.59 23.89 -21.13
CA TRP A 199 -17.00 25.08 -20.37
C TRP A 199 -17.61 26.19 -21.23
N GLY A 200 -17.76 25.94 -22.54
CA GLY A 200 -18.46 26.84 -23.45
C GLY A 200 -17.56 27.96 -23.96
N ASP A 201 -18.10 29.17 -24.00
CA ASP A 201 -17.39 30.36 -24.48
C ASP A 201 -16.58 31.03 -23.35
N MET A 202 -15.94 32.16 -23.66
CA MET A 202 -15.15 32.93 -22.69
C MET A 202 -15.94 33.27 -21.41
N ALA A 203 -17.25 33.48 -21.49
CA ALA A 203 -18.06 33.79 -20.33
C ALA A 203 -18.20 32.57 -19.41
N GLY A 204 -18.43 31.38 -19.98
CA GLY A 204 -18.51 30.14 -19.20
C GLY A 204 -17.19 29.74 -18.55
N ILE A 205 -16.05 29.94 -19.23
CA ILE A 205 -14.73 29.72 -18.63
C ILE A 205 -14.51 30.68 -17.44
N LEU A 206 -14.83 31.98 -17.59
CA LEU A 206 -14.68 32.95 -16.50
C LEU A 206 -15.58 32.64 -15.30
N GLU A 207 -16.80 32.16 -15.56
CA GLU A 207 -17.74 31.73 -14.52
C GLU A 207 -17.16 30.57 -13.70
N HIS A 208 -16.69 29.51 -14.35
CA HIS A 208 -16.08 28.35 -13.68
C HIS A 208 -14.79 28.72 -12.94
N PHE A 209 -13.93 29.55 -13.52
CA PHE A 209 -12.74 30.04 -12.81
C PHE A 209 -13.09 30.81 -11.55
N THR A 210 -14.11 31.67 -11.62
CA THR A 210 -14.53 32.51 -10.48
C THR A 210 -15.17 31.70 -9.36
N ASN A 211 -16.01 30.72 -9.72
CA ASN A 211 -16.79 29.97 -8.75
C ASN A 211 -16.08 28.74 -8.20
N ASP A 212 -15.24 28.07 -9.01
CA ASP A 212 -14.72 26.75 -8.68
C ASP A 212 -13.20 26.74 -8.43
N ILE A 213 -12.43 27.58 -9.15
CA ILE A 213 -10.95 27.53 -9.11
C ILE A 213 -10.36 28.60 -8.20
N LEU A 214 -10.73 29.87 -8.40
CA LEU A 214 -10.16 31.01 -7.67
C LEU A 214 -10.35 30.93 -6.14
N PRO A 215 -11.49 30.45 -5.58
CA PRO A 215 -11.62 30.29 -4.14
C PRO A 215 -10.54 29.39 -3.53
N GLY A 216 -10.09 28.36 -4.27
CA GLY A 216 -9.02 27.46 -3.86
C GLY A 216 -7.61 28.03 -4.00
N LEU A 217 -7.39 28.97 -4.92
CA LEU A 217 -6.07 29.56 -5.18
C LEU A 217 -5.71 30.72 -4.23
N VAL A 218 -6.69 31.28 -3.51
CA VAL A 218 -6.50 32.44 -2.62
C VAL A 218 -6.32 32.01 -1.14
N MET A 219 -6.56 30.74 -0.82
CA MET A 219 -6.30 30.16 0.51
C MET A 219 -4.82 29.80 0.67
#